data_AF-A0A6N8XQ20-F1
#
_entry.id   AF-A0A6N8XQ20-F1
#
_cell.length_a   1.000
_cell.length_b   1.000
_cell.length_c   1.000
_cell.angle_alpha   90.00
_cell.angle_beta   90.00
_cell.angle_gamma   90.00
#
_symmetry.space_group_name_H-M   'P 1'
#
loop_
_entity.id
_entity.type
_entity.pdbx_description
1 polymer ?
#
loop_
_entity_poly.entity_id
_entity_poly.type
_entity_poly.pdbx_seq_one_letter_code
_entity_poly.pdbx_strand_id
1 'polypeptide(L)'
;MTTRMLIDATHPEETRVVVVSGNRLEDFDYESSRKSQLKGNIYLAKVTRVEPSLQAAFVDYGGNRHGFLAFNEIHPDYYRIPIEDREKILRQEAAAAEAEEEEIDTPADAEAEDAGDSEPEPIETLDDASTEDAVGEDAVGEDAVGEDA
;
A
#
# COMPACT_ATOMS: atom_id res chain seq x y z
N MET A 1 8.13 -25.32 29.45
CA MET A 1 7.96 -24.10 30.27
C MET A 1 6.54 -23.59 30.03
N THR A 2 5.80 -23.19 31.07
CA THR A 2 4.44 -22.65 30.89
C THR A 2 4.51 -21.13 30.76
N THR A 3 4.03 -20.61 29.65
CA THR A 3 3.78 -19.18 29.45
C THR A 3 2.44 -18.81 30.09
N ARG A 4 2.40 -17.69 30.80
CA ARG A 4 1.21 -17.18 31.50
C ARG A 4 0.94 -15.75 31.04
N MET A 5 -0.33 -15.42 30.84
CA MET A 5 -0.79 -14.05 30.60
C MET A 5 -1.43 -13.52 31.88
N LEU A 6 -0.88 -12.43 32.43
CA LEU A 6 -1.37 -11.75 33.62
C LEU A 6 -2.03 -10.43 33.19
N ILE A 7 -3.25 -10.17 33.66
CA ILE A 7 -4.02 -8.97 33.33
C ILE A 7 -4.32 -8.23 34.64
N ASP A 8 -3.90 -6.97 34.73
CA ASP A 8 -4.21 -6.06 35.83
C ASP A 8 -5.14 -4.94 35.32
N ALA A 9 -6.34 -4.89 35.90
CA ALA A 9 -7.37 -3.90 35.64
C ALA A 9 -7.84 -3.22 36.94
N THR A 10 -6.97 -3.18 37.97
CA THR A 10 -7.29 -2.55 39.27
C THR A 10 -7.45 -1.03 39.18
N HIS A 11 -6.73 -0.40 38.25
CA HIS A 11 -6.73 1.03 38.04
C HIS A 11 -7.64 1.37 36.84
N PRO A 12 -8.74 2.12 37.02
CA PRO A 12 -9.66 2.43 35.92
C PRO A 12 -9.04 3.28 34.80
N GLU A 13 -7.92 3.95 35.07
CA GLU A 13 -7.17 4.75 34.10
C GLU A 13 -6.32 3.93 33.13
N GLU A 14 -5.97 2.69 33.48
CA GLU A 14 -5.07 1.85 32.71
C GLU A 14 -5.32 0.35 32.88
N THR A 15 -5.25 -0.41 31.80
CA THR A 15 -5.20 -1.88 31.85
C THR A 15 -3.83 -2.35 31.42
N ARG A 16 -3.22 -3.26 32.17
CA ARG A 16 -1.86 -3.77 31.90
C ARG A 16 -1.93 -5.27 31.63
N VAL A 17 -1.25 -5.73 30.58
CA VAL A 17 -1.18 -7.13 30.19
C VAL A 17 0.28 -7.55 30.13
N VAL A 18 0.62 -8.65 30.78
CA VAL A 18 2.00 -9.16 30.85
C VAL A 18 2.04 -10.62 30.45
N VAL A 19 2.94 -10.97 29.52
CA VAL A 19 3.24 -12.35 29.16
C VAL A 19 4.52 -12.77 29.86
N VAL A 20 4.44 -13.83 30.68
CA VAL A 20 5.54 -14.31 31.52
C VAL A 20 5.82 -15.78 31.24
N SER A 21 7.09 -16.13 31.03
CA SER A 21 7.55 -17.51 30.96
C SER A 21 8.33 -17.85 32.24
N GLY A 22 7.70 -18.62 33.13
CA GLY A 22 8.24 -18.89 34.46
C GLY A 22 8.33 -17.62 35.32
N ASN A 23 9.55 -17.09 35.48
CA ASN A 23 9.84 -15.86 36.24
C ASN A 23 10.42 -14.74 35.36
N ARG A 24 10.42 -14.94 34.03
CA ARG A 24 10.93 -13.99 33.04
C ARG A 24 9.77 -13.32 32.33
N LEU A 25 9.76 -11.98 32.34
CA LEU A 25 8.86 -11.18 31.53
C LEU A 25 9.28 -11.29 30.06
N GLU A 26 8.35 -11.68 29.21
CA GLU A 26 8.56 -11.76 27.76
C GLU A 26 7.98 -10.55 27.05
N ASP A 27 6.74 -10.18 27.39
CA ASP A 27 6.05 -9.04 26.77
C ASP A 27 5.23 -8.27 27.81
N PHE A 28 5.07 -6.98 27.58
CA PHE A 28 4.32 -6.05 28.42
C PHE A 28 3.63 -5.01 27.55
N ASP A 29 2.31 -4.94 27.68
CA ASP A 29 1.49 -3.92 27.03
C ASP A 29 0.60 -3.22 28.05
N TYR A 30 0.26 -1.96 27.80
CA TYR A 30 -0.70 -1.22 28.61
C TYR A 30 -1.59 -0.33 27.75
N GLU A 31 -2.88 -0.31 28.10
CA GLU A 31 -3.88 0.52 27.44
C GLU A 31 -4.37 1.59 28.41
N SER A 32 -4.33 2.87 28.00
CA SER A 32 -4.90 3.97 28.78
C SER A 32 -6.35 4.23 28.36
N SER A 33 -7.23 4.48 29.33
CA SER A 33 -8.65 4.75 29.08
C SER A 33 -8.94 6.08 28.38
N ARG A 34 -7.93 6.96 28.20
CA ARG A 34 -8.12 8.31 27.64
C ARG A 34 -8.37 8.32 26.13
N LYS A 35 -8.01 7.26 25.39
CA LYS A 35 -8.23 7.19 23.94
C LYS A 35 -8.40 5.76 23.48
N SER A 36 -9.64 5.39 23.17
CA SER A 36 -9.93 4.11 22.52
C SER A 36 -9.32 4.09 21.12
N GLN A 37 -8.52 3.07 20.83
CA GLN A 37 -8.02 2.83 19.49
C GLN A 37 -9.17 2.32 18.61
N LEU A 38 -9.52 3.09 17.57
CA LEU A 38 -10.55 2.69 16.60
C LEU A 38 -9.98 1.87 15.44
N LYS A 39 -8.65 1.85 15.29
CA LYS A 39 -7.95 1.12 14.23
C LYS A 39 -8.06 -0.39 14.47
N GLY A 40 -8.55 -1.12 13.48
CA GLY A 40 -8.75 -2.57 13.54
C GLY A 40 -10.14 -3.00 14.00
N ASN A 41 -10.98 -2.06 14.41
CA ASN A 41 -12.35 -2.37 14.80
C ASN A 41 -13.20 -2.74 13.59
N ILE A 42 -14.08 -3.71 13.79
CA ILE A 42 -15.02 -4.20 12.77
C ILE A 42 -16.42 -3.73 13.14
N TYR A 43 -17.11 -3.09 12.20
CA TYR A 43 -18.44 -2.53 12.41
C TYR A 43 -19.42 -3.09 11.39
N LEU A 44 -20.67 -3.29 11.80
CA LEU A 44 -21.80 -3.35 10.88
C LEU A 44 -22.19 -1.91 10.53
N ALA A 45 -21.86 -1.48 9.32
CA ALA A 45 -22.07 -0.11 8.86
C ALA A 45 -23.16 -0.04 7.79
N LYS A 46 -23.71 1.16 7.57
CA LYS A 46 -24.67 1.45 6.50
C LYS A 46 -24.07 2.41 5.49
N VAL A 47 -24.18 2.09 4.20
CA VAL A 47 -23.79 3.03 3.12
C VAL A 47 -24.73 4.23 3.14
N THR A 48 -24.17 5.44 3.26
CA THR A 48 -24.95 6.69 3.27
C THR A 48 -25.09 7.27 1.87
N ARG A 49 -24.00 7.28 1.10
CA ARG A 49 -23.96 7.73 -0.29
C ARG A 49 -22.81 7.08 -1.05
N VAL A 50 -22.96 7.02 -2.37
CA VAL A 50 -21.92 6.57 -3.30
C VAL A 50 -21.46 7.77 -4.11
N GLU A 51 -20.14 7.96 -4.22
CA GLU A 51 -19.51 9.05 -4.96
C GLU A 51 -18.72 8.46 -6.14
N PRO A 52 -19.31 8.40 -7.35
CA PRO A 52 -18.67 7.80 -8.52
C PRO A 52 -17.36 8.49 -8.90
N SER A 53 -17.29 9.81 -8.73
CA SER A 53 -16.11 10.62 -9.04
C SER A 53 -14.89 10.24 -8.20
N LEU A 54 -15.12 9.80 -6.95
CA LEU A 54 -14.05 9.33 -6.06
C LEU A 54 -13.86 7.81 -6.14
N GLN A 55 -14.69 7.11 -6.93
CA GLN A 55 -14.79 5.65 -6.90
C GLN A 55 -14.85 5.10 -5.47
N ALA A 56 -15.76 5.67 -4.67
CA ALA A 56 -15.85 5.38 -3.25
C ALA A 56 -17.28 5.50 -2.73
N ALA A 57 -17.51 4.92 -1.54
CA ALA A 57 -18.74 5.05 -0.79
C ALA A 57 -18.46 5.65 0.59
N PHE A 58 -19.37 6.48 1.08
CA PHE A 58 -19.35 6.93 2.46
C PHE A 58 -20.23 6.01 3.31
N VAL A 59 -19.71 5.60 4.46
CA VAL A 59 -20.38 4.66 5.37
C VAL A 59 -20.62 5.30 6.73
N ASP A 60 -21.78 5.05 7.30
CA ASP A 60 -22.08 5.35 8.70
C ASP A 60 -21.81 4.10 9.54
N TYR A 61 -20.77 4.16 10.37
CA TYR A 61 -20.37 3.13 11.31
C TYR A 61 -20.62 3.53 12.77
N GLY A 62 -21.37 4.62 13.01
CA GLY A 62 -21.65 5.15 14.35
C GLY A 62 -20.58 6.09 14.93
N GLY A 63 -19.62 6.53 14.11
CA GLY A 63 -18.63 7.55 14.48
C GLY A 63 -19.13 8.99 14.26
N ASN A 64 -18.38 9.97 14.77
CA ASN A 64 -18.70 11.40 14.59
C ASN A 64 -18.63 11.88 13.13
N ARG A 65 -17.93 11.13 12.26
CA ARG A 65 -17.80 11.40 10.82
C ARG A 65 -18.03 10.11 10.05
N HIS A 66 -18.60 10.22 8.85
CA HIS A 66 -18.72 9.09 7.96
C HIS A 66 -17.34 8.52 7.60
N GLY A 67 -17.27 7.20 7.54
CA GLY A 67 -16.12 6.47 7.04
C GLY A 67 -16.04 6.61 5.53
N PHE A 68 -14.83 6.55 5.01
CA PHE A 68 -14.55 6.50 3.59
C PHE A 68 -14.20 5.04 3.24
N LEU A 69 -14.87 4.50 2.22
CA LEU A 69 -14.64 3.14 1.74
C LEU A 69 -14.37 3.21 0.24
N ALA A 70 -13.13 2.96 -0.16
CA ALA A 70 -12.75 2.96 -1.58
C ALA A 70 -13.33 1.73 -2.30
N PHE A 71 -13.61 1.84 -3.60
CA PHE A 71 -14.24 0.77 -4.37
C PHE A 71 -13.40 -0.52 -4.42
N ASN A 72 -12.08 -0.39 -4.52
CA ASN A 72 -11.13 -1.52 -4.53
C ASN A 72 -11.00 -2.22 -3.16
N GLU A 73 -11.50 -1.63 -2.07
CA GLU A 73 -11.51 -2.24 -0.74
C GLU A 73 -12.84 -2.98 -0.44
N ILE A 74 -13.76 -3.00 -1.40
CA ILE A 74 -15.06 -3.69 -1.26
C ILE A 74 -14.91 -5.11 -1.77
N HIS A 75 -15.07 -6.10 -0.87
CA HIS A 75 -15.07 -7.51 -1.25
C HIS A 75 -16.14 -7.79 -2.32
N PRO A 76 -15.85 -8.59 -3.37
CA PRO A 76 -16.80 -8.92 -4.44
C PRO A 76 -18.13 -9.49 -3.92
N ASP A 77 -18.13 -10.03 -2.69
CA ASP A 77 -19.35 -10.54 -2.10
C ASP A 77 -20.45 -9.50 -1.86
N TYR A 78 -20.08 -8.23 -1.80
CA TYR A 78 -21.03 -7.14 -1.65
C TYR A 78 -21.57 -6.62 -2.99
N TYR A 79 -21.05 -7.09 -4.12
CA TYR A 79 -21.48 -6.63 -5.44
C TYR A 79 -22.84 -7.20 -5.81
N ARG A 80 -23.74 -6.35 -6.29
CA ARG A 80 -25.04 -6.80 -6.82
C ARG A 80 -24.90 -7.29 -8.26
N ILE A 81 -24.23 -8.43 -8.42
CA ILE A 81 -24.03 -9.12 -9.70
C ILE A 81 -24.65 -10.52 -9.66
N PRO A 82 -25.03 -11.09 -10.82
CA PRO A 82 -25.43 -12.49 -10.91
C PRO A 82 -24.33 -13.42 -10.36
N ILE A 83 -24.75 -14.55 -9.78
CA ILE A 83 -23.83 -15.50 -9.12
C ILE A 83 -22.76 -16.01 -10.10
N GLU A 84 -23.14 -16.26 -11.35
CA GLU A 84 -22.22 -16.74 -12.38
C GLU A 84 -21.05 -15.78 -12.64
N ASP A 85 -21.31 -14.48 -12.62
CA ASP A 85 -20.27 -13.47 -12.86
C ASP A 85 -19.41 -13.27 -11.62
N ARG A 86 -19.99 -13.43 -10.42
CA ARG A 86 -19.22 -13.42 -9.17
C ARG A 86 -18.23 -14.59 -9.10
N GLU A 87 -18.66 -15.79 -9.45
CA GLU A 87 -17.80 -16.98 -9.44
C GLU A 87 -16.64 -16.86 -10.43
N LYS A 88 -16.86 -16.21 -11.58
CA LYS A 88 -15.79 -15.93 -12.54
C LYS A 88 -14.74 -14.99 -11.96
N ILE A 89 -15.17 -13.90 -11.31
CA ILE A 89 -14.26 -12.93 -10.68
C ILE A 89 -13.43 -13.63 -9.60
N LEU A 90 -14.08 -14.39 -8.72
CA LEU A 90 -13.40 -15.06 -7.61
C LEU A 90 -12.38 -16.12 -8.10
N ARG A 91 -12.71 -16.84 -9.17
CA ARG A 91 -11.79 -17.81 -9.78
C ARG A 91 -10.60 -17.12 -10.46
N GLN A 92 -10.82 -15.98 -11.09
CA GLN A 92 -9.75 -15.19 -11.70
C GLN A 92 -8.80 -14.62 -10.64
N GLU A 93 -9.34 -14.08 -9.54
CA GLU A 93 -8.53 -13.59 -8.41
C GLU A 93 -7.71 -14.72 -7.77
N ALA A 94 -8.32 -15.90 -7.56
CA ALA A 94 -7.60 -17.06 -7.03
C ALA A 94 -6.47 -17.54 -7.96
N ALA A 95 -6.75 -17.62 -9.27
CA ALA A 95 -5.74 -18.03 -10.25
C ALA A 95 -4.60 -17.00 -10.38
N ALA A 96 -4.90 -15.70 -10.24
CA ALA A 96 -3.89 -14.64 -10.26
C ALA A 96 -2.99 -14.70 -9.01
N ALA A 97 -3.58 -14.94 -7.83
CA ALA A 97 -2.82 -15.11 -6.60
C ALA A 97 -1.92 -16.35 -6.64
N GLU A 98 -2.42 -17.47 -7.16
CA GLU A 98 -1.64 -18.71 -7.33
C GLU A 98 -0.47 -18.49 -8.31
N ALA A 99 -0.68 -17.78 -9.42
CA ALA A 99 0.39 -17.46 -10.36
C ALA A 99 1.45 -16.51 -9.77
N GLU A 100 1.04 -15.52 -8.96
CA GLU A 100 1.96 -14.61 -8.27
C GLU A 100 2.78 -15.36 -7.20
N GLU A 101 2.18 -16.32 -6.50
CA GLU A 101 2.89 -17.22 -5.57
C GLU A 101 3.90 -18.12 -6.31
N GLU A 102 3.56 -18.66 -7.48
CA GLU A 102 4.49 -19.45 -8.32
C GLU A 102 5.67 -18.63 -8.86
N GLU A 103 5.48 -17.35 -9.18
CA GLU A 103 6.55 -16.47 -9.66
C GLU A 103 7.56 -16.14 -8.54
N ILE A 104 7.09 -15.95 -7.30
CA ILE A 104 7.94 -15.64 -6.13
C ILE A 104 8.82 -16.83 -5.72
N ASP A 105 8.37 -18.07 -5.95
CA ASP A 105 9.12 -19.30 -5.59
C ASP A 105 10.13 -19.73 -6.68
N THR A 106 10.26 -18.97 -7.78
CA THR A 106 11.35 -19.19 -8.75
C THR A 106 12.66 -18.57 -8.23
N PRO A 107 13.71 -19.36 -7.95
CA PRO A 107 14.99 -18.80 -7.52
C PRO A 107 15.62 -18.01 -8.67
N ALA A 108 15.86 -16.72 -8.43
CA ALA A 108 16.57 -15.81 -9.34
C ALA A 108 18.09 -16.10 -9.46
N ASP A 109 18.51 -17.37 -9.36
CA ASP A 109 19.91 -17.79 -9.40
C ASP A 109 20.07 -19.02 -10.28
N ALA A 110 20.12 -18.81 -11.61
CA ALA A 110 20.74 -19.76 -12.54
C ALA A 110 21.04 -19.15 -13.92
N GLU A 111 21.65 -17.97 -14.03
CA GLU A 111 22.38 -17.58 -15.27
C GLU A 111 23.48 -16.56 -14.92
N ALA A 112 24.49 -17.01 -14.16
CA ALA A 112 25.74 -16.26 -13.99
C ALA A 112 26.92 -17.21 -13.75
N GLU A 113 27.27 -18.05 -14.74
CA GLU A 113 28.60 -18.69 -14.88
C GLU A 113 28.78 -19.02 -16.38
N ASP A 114 29.42 -18.20 -17.22
CA ASP A 114 30.87 -18.06 -17.45
C ASP A 114 31.36 -18.72 -18.77
N ALA A 115 32.28 -17.99 -19.42
CA ALA A 115 33.22 -18.34 -20.50
C ALA A 115 32.77 -18.37 -21.98
N GLY A 116 33.38 -17.49 -22.78
CA GLY A 116 33.67 -17.78 -24.19
C GLY A 116 33.89 -16.60 -25.15
N ASP A 117 34.99 -15.87 -24.96
CA ASP A 117 35.83 -15.21 -25.98
C ASP A 117 35.30 -15.12 -27.44
N SER A 118 35.06 -13.90 -27.93
CA SER A 118 35.10 -13.56 -29.36
C SER A 118 35.38 -12.06 -29.50
N GLU A 119 36.54 -11.74 -30.07
CA GLU A 119 37.04 -10.41 -30.42
C GLU A 119 35.99 -9.53 -31.15
N PRO A 120 35.97 -8.20 -30.94
CA PRO A 120 35.15 -7.31 -31.75
C PRO A 120 35.79 -7.09 -33.14
N GLU A 121 35.05 -7.44 -34.19
CA GLU A 121 35.36 -7.06 -35.58
C GLU A 121 35.35 -5.52 -35.74
N PRO A 122 36.28 -4.94 -36.53
CA PRO A 122 36.40 -3.49 -36.68
C PRO A 122 35.24 -2.94 -37.51
N ILE A 123 34.46 -2.02 -36.94
CA ILE A 123 33.45 -1.26 -37.67
C ILE A 123 34.19 -0.18 -38.49
N GLU A 124 34.12 -0.30 -39.81
CA GLU A 124 34.61 0.73 -40.74
C GLU A 124 33.85 2.05 -40.52
N THR A 125 34.65 3.09 -40.32
CA THR A 125 34.26 4.49 -40.30
C THR A 125 33.70 4.91 -41.66
N LEU A 126 32.48 5.43 -41.68
CA LEU A 126 32.02 6.34 -42.72
C LEU A 126 31.68 7.68 -42.06
N ASP A 127 32.61 8.61 -42.26
CA ASP A 127 32.41 10.05 -42.22
C ASP A 127 31.21 10.45 -43.09
N ASP A 128 30.28 11.23 -42.52
CA ASP A 128 29.65 12.32 -43.26
C ASP A 128 29.39 13.51 -42.32
N ALA A 129 30.43 14.34 -42.24
CA ALA A 129 30.41 15.78 -42.35
C ALA A 129 29.13 16.57 -41.98
N SER A 130 29.30 17.36 -40.92
CA SER A 130 29.07 18.83 -40.87
C SER A 130 27.65 19.37 -41.07
N THR A 131 27.12 20.05 -40.05
CA THR A 131 27.05 21.52 -40.06
C THR A 131 26.85 22.02 -38.63
N GLU A 132 27.79 22.87 -38.21
CA GLU A 132 27.82 23.61 -36.95
C GLU A 132 27.01 24.93 -37.06
N ASP A 133 26.94 25.63 -35.92
CA ASP A 133 26.51 27.03 -35.70
C ASP A 133 25.00 27.31 -35.57
N ALA A 134 24.52 28.15 -34.64
CA ALA A 134 25.17 29.00 -33.65
C ALA A 134 24.13 29.52 -32.62
N VAL A 135 24.61 29.73 -31.39
CA VAL A 135 24.47 30.90 -30.51
C VAL A 135 23.16 31.71 -30.52
N GLY A 136 22.62 31.96 -29.31
CA GLY A 136 21.71 33.07 -29.05
C GLY A 136 21.37 33.24 -27.57
N GLU A 137 22.22 33.96 -26.85
CA GLU A 137 22.00 34.47 -25.49
C GLU A 137 21.00 35.65 -25.45
N ASP A 138 20.51 35.91 -24.24
CA ASP A 138 19.96 37.16 -23.69
C ASP A 138 18.60 37.72 -24.16
N ALA A 139 17.68 37.89 -23.18
CA ALA A 139 17.26 39.23 -22.77
C ALA A 139 16.38 39.22 -21.50
N VAL A 140 16.85 40.01 -20.54
CA VAL A 140 16.21 40.56 -19.36
C VAL A 140 14.88 41.27 -19.68
N GLY A 141 13.94 41.20 -18.73
CA GLY A 141 12.74 42.04 -18.70
C GLY A 141 12.15 42.10 -17.29
N GLU A 142 12.66 43.03 -16.49
CA GLU A 142 12.10 43.49 -15.22
C GLU A 142 10.74 44.20 -15.42
N ASP A 143 10.02 44.32 -14.29
CA ASP A 143 9.26 45.48 -13.81
C ASP A 143 7.72 45.44 -13.62
N ALA A 144 7.34 46.16 -12.55
CA ALA A 144 6.02 46.61 -12.05
C ALA A 144 5.24 45.61 -11.14
N VAL A 145 5.22 45.73 -9.81
CA VAL A 145 4.73 46.81 -8.89
C VAL A 145 3.19 46.98 -8.90
N GLY A 146 2.61 46.91 -7.68
CA GLY A 146 1.21 47.24 -7.33
C GLY A 146 0.72 46.33 -6.19
N GLU A 147 1.06 46.56 -4.91
CA GLU A 147 0.54 47.57 -3.96
C GLU A 147 -0.97 47.45 -3.66
N ASP A 148 -1.25 47.21 -2.36
CA ASP A 148 -2.44 47.49 -1.53
C ASP A 148 -3.88 47.18 -2.01
N ALA A 149 -4.55 46.27 -1.27
CA ALA A 149 -5.72 46.58 -0.43
C ALA A 149 -6.15 45.38 0.44
#